data_AF-A0A2K6R270-F1
#
_entry.id   AF-A0A2K6R270-F1
#
_cell.length_a   1.000
_cell.length_b   1.000
_cell.length_c   1.000
_cell.angle_alpha   90.00
_cell.angle_beta   90.00
_cell.angle_gamma   90.00
#
_symmetry.space_group_name_H-M   'P 1'
#
loop_
_entity.id
_entity.type
_entity.pdbx_description
1 polymer ?
#
loop_
_entity_poly.entity_id
_entity_poly.type
_entity_poly.pdbx_seq_one_letter_code
_entity_poly.pdbx_strand_id
1 'polypeptide(L)'
;TYAWFFLPSFSQSPPTFGFLLDIDGVLVRGHRVIPAALEAFRRLMNSQGQLRVPVVFVTNAGNSLQHSKAQELSALLECEVDADQVILSHSPMKLFSEYHEKRMLVSGQGPVVENAQGLGFRNVVTMDELRMAFPLLDMVDLERRLKTTPLPRNDFPPIEGVLLLGEPVRWETSLQLIMDVLLSNGSPGTGLATPPYPHLPILASNMDLLWMAEAKMPRFGHGTFLLCLETIYQKVTGKELRYEGLMGKPSILTYQYAQDLIRRQAERRGWVAPIRKLYAVGDNPMSDIYGANLFHQYLQKATRDGAPELGAGGPQQQQPSASQSCISILVCTGVYNPRNPQSTEPVLGGGQPPFHGHRDLCFSPGLMEASHVVNDVNEAVQLVFRKEGWASE
;
A
#
# COMPACT_ATOMS: atom_id res chain seq x y z
N THR A 1 -11.46 12.49 61.90
CA THR A 1 -11.89 11.58 60.82
C THR A 1 -11.73 12.29 59.50
N TYR A 2 -10.62 12.03 58.80
CA TYR A 2 -10.34 12.66 57.51
C TYR A 2 -11.18 11.97 56.43
N ALA A 3 -12.09 12.73 55.81
CA ALA A 3 -12.85 12.29 54.65
C ALA A 3 -11.91 12.30 53.43
N TRP A 4 -11.66 11.12 52.87
CA TRP A 4 -10.99 10.97 51.60
C TRP A 4 -11.93 11.43 50.49
N PHE A 5 -11.66 12.60 49.91
CA PHE A 5 -12.23 12.99 48.65
C PHE A 5 -11.63 12.11 47.56
N PHE A 6 -12.38 11.11 47.11
CA PHE A 6 -12.12 10.48 45.81
C PHE A 6 -12.37 11.54 44.74
N LEU A 7 -11.30 12.10 44.19
CA LEU A 7 -11.38 12.80 42.91
C LEU A 7 -11.88 11.79 41.87
N PRO A 8 -12.87 12.13 41.03
CA PRO A 8 -13.27 11.25 39.96
C PRO A 8 -12.05 11.06 39.04
N SER A 9 -11.65 9.82 38.81
CA SER A 9 -10.77 9.51 37.68
C SER A 9 -11.46 10.02 36.43
N PHE A 10 -10.86 10.98 35.73
CA PHE A 10 -11.33 11.39 34.40
C PHE A 10 -11.26 10.14 33.50
N SER A 11 -12.37 9.41 33.35
CA SER A 11 -12.44 8.38 32.32
C SER A 11 -12.45 9.12 30.99
N GLN A 12 -11.33 9.06 30.26
CA GLN A 12 -11.23 9.65 28.94
C GLN A 12 -12.38 9.08 28.08
N SER A 13 -13.21 9.96 27.52
CA SER A 13 -14.31 9.55 26.63
C SER A 13 -13.75 8.70 25.50
N PRO A 14 -14.43 7.64 25.01
CA PRO A 14 -13.95 6.82 23.91
C PRO A 14 -13.58 7.68 22.68
N PRO A 15 -12.49 7.36 21.97
CA PRO A 15 -12.07 8.15 20.82
C PRO A 15 -13.08 8.04 19.68
N THR A 16 -13.32 9.15 19.00
CA THR A 16 -14.16 9.21 17.77
C THR A 16 -13.33 9.46 16.52
N PHE A 17 -12.00 9.30 16.61
CA PHE A 17 -11.06 9.53 15.53
C PHE A 17 -9.92 8.51 15.58
N GLY A 18 -9.20 8.34 14.46
CA GLY A 18 -8.05 7.44 14.35
C GLY A 18 -6.96 8.00 13.44
N PHE A 19 -5.77 7.42 13.53
CA PHE A 19 -4.61 7.81 12.71
C PHE A 19 -4.27 6.74 11.68
N LEU A 20 -3.96 7.20 10.47
CA LEU A 20 -3.30 6.44 9.41
C LEU A 20 -1.92 7.08 9.25
N LEU A 21 -0.88 6.41 9.73
CA LEU A 21 0.48 6.94 9.72
C LEU A 21 1.27 6.26 8.62
N ASP A 22 1.80 7.03 7.68
CA ASP A 22 2.87 6.52 6.83
C ASP A 22 4.12 6.20 7.67
N ILE A 23 4.99 5.34 7.14
CA ILE A 23 6.19 4.86 7.84
C ILE A 23 7.42 5.63 7.37
N ASP A 24 7.72 5.53 6.08
CA ASP A 24 8.94 6.06 5.49
C ASP A 24 8.83 7.58 5.32
N GLY A 25 9.79 8.34 5.85
CA GLY A 25 9.73 9.80 5.82
C GLY A 25 8.83 10.43 6.92
N VAL A 26 8.02 9.64 7.62
CA VAL A 26 7.15 10.11 8.73
C VAL A 26 7.61 9.58 10.09
N LEU A 27 7.81 8.26 10.21
CA LEU A 27 8.24 7.60 11.44
C LEU A 27 9.72 7.24 11.39
N VAL A 28 10.23 6.87 10.22
CA VAL A 28 11.60 6.42 10.00
C VAL A 28 12.20 7.06 8.76
N ARG A 29 13.54 7.06 8.68
CA ARG A 29 14.29 7.35 7.45
C ARG A 29 15.30 6.23 7.26
N GLY A 30 15.05 5.35 6.29
CA GLY A 30 15.72 4.05 6.23
C GLY A 30 15.48 3.29 7.54
N HIS A 31 16.54 2.81 8.18
CA HIS A 31 16.44 2.08 9.46
C HIS A 31 16.51 2.95 10.72
N ARG A 32 16.46 4.28 10.59
CA ARG A 32 16.58 5.20 11.72
C ARG A 32 15.24 5.84 12.06
N VAL A 33 14.81 5.72 13.31
CA VAL A 33 13.63 6.42 13.81
C VAL A 33 13.83 7.94 13.73
N ILE A 34 12.80 8.65 13.31
CA ILE A 34 12.74 10.11 13.36
C ILE A 34 12.44 10.50 14.81
N PRO A 35 13.25 11.36 15.47
CA PRO A 35 13.07 11.66 16.91
C PRO A 35 11.66 12.14 17.28
N ALA A 36 11.01 12.92 16.42
CA ALA A 36 9.63 13.36 16.59
C ALA A 36 8.62 12.19 16.66
N ALA A 37 8.90 11.05 16.03
CA ALA A 37 8.05 9.87 16.12
C ALA A 37 7.98 9.33 17.55
N LEU A 38 9.10 9.26 18.27
CA LEU A 38 9.12 8.85 19.68
C LEU A 38 8.29 9.80 20.55
N GLU A 39 8.38 11.11 20.31
CA GLU A 39 7.58 12.10 21.02
C GLU A 39 6.08 11.97 20.70
N ALA A 40 5.74 11.73 19.44
CA ALA A 40 4.37 11.49 19.02
C ALA A 40 3.79 10.25 19.71
N PHE A 41 4.52 9.14 19.77
CA PHE A 41 4.07 7.90 20.40
C PHE A 41 3.98 8.01 21.92
N ARG A 42 4.88 8.74 22.58
CA ARG A 42 4.72 9.09 24.00
C ARG A 42 3.41 9.84 24.27
N ARG A 43 2.93 10.67 23.33
CA ARG A 43 1.63 11.34 23.43
C ARG A 43 0.48 10.42 23.06
N LEU A 44 0.65 9.48 22.14
CA LEU A 44 -0.41 8.57 21.73
C LEU A 44 -0.68 7.48 22.78
N MET A 45 0.30 7.16 23.62
CA MET A 45 0.18 6.17 24.69
C MET A 45 -0.39 6.75 25.99
N ASN A 46 -1.04 5.92 26.78
CA ASN A 46 -1.41 6.20 28.17
C ASN A 46 -0.28 5.76 29.13
N SER A 47 -0.47 6.02 30.42
CA SER A 47 0.42 5.55 31.50
C SER A 47 0.66 4.03 31.55
N GLN A 48 -0.15 3.21 30.87
CA GLN A 48 0.00 1.75 30.76
C GLN A 48 0.75 1.32 29.47
N GLY A 49 1.25 2.27 28.68
CA GLY A 49 1.94 1.99 27.41
C GLY A 49 1.01 1.60 26.26
N GLN A 50 -0.31 1.81 26.41
CA GLN A 50 -1.30 1.45 25.41
C GLN A 50 -1.76 2.67 24.61
N LEU A 51 -1.99 2.49 23.30
CA LEU A 51 -2.53 3.53 22.44
C LEU A 51 -3.92 4.00 22.92
N ARG A 52 -4.08 5.32 23.07
CA ARG A 52 -5.31 5.99 23.52
C ARG A 52 -6.34 6.18 22.40
N VAL A 53 -5.91 5.97 21.16
CA VAL A 53 -6.69 6.12 19.93
C VAL A 53 -6.29 5.00 18.97
N PRO A 54 -7.16 4.56 18.05
CA PRO A 54 -6.80 3.55 17.07
C PRO A 54 -5.78 4.12 16.06
N VAL A 55 -4.76 3.32 15.77
CA VAL A 55 -3.65 3.70 14.87
C VAL A 55 -3.37 2.54 13.93
N VAL A 56 -3.27 2.83 12.64
CA VAL A 56 -2.72 1.92 11.64
C VAL A 56 -1.54 2.57 10.94
N PHE A 57 -0.56 1.75 10.59
CA PHE A 57 0.66 2.11 9.87
C PHE A 57 0.49 1.70 8.42
N VAL A 58 0.67 2.61 7.46
CA VAL A 58 0.35 2.37 6.04
C VAL A 58 1.56 2.70 5.18
N THR A 59 2.23 1.68 4.63
CA THR A 59 3.39 1.85 3.75
C THR A 59 3.15 1.18 2.39
N ASN A 60 3.76 1.75 1.35
CA ASN A 60 3.84 1.12 0.03
C ASN A 60 5.02 0.15 -0.11
N ALA A 61 5.79 -0.06 0.97
CA ALA A 61 6.75 -1.16 1.04
C ALA A 61 6.02 -2.51 1.06
N GLY A 62 6.58 -3.49 0.32
CA GLY A 62 6.01 -4.84 0.18
C GLY A 62 7.04 -5.97 0.28
N ASN A 63 8.28 -5.67 0.64
CA ASN A 63 9.41 -6.60 0.60
C ASN A 63 9.67 -7.35 1.93
N SER A 64 8.78 -7.21 2.92
CA SER A 64 8.90 -7.82 4.25
C SER A 64 7.58 -8.48 4.66
N LEU A 65 7.64 -9.32 5.69
CA LEU A 65 6.43 -9.90 6.29
C LEU A 65 5.77 -8.87 7.20
N GLN A 66 4.43 -8.85 7.20
CA GLN A 66 3.62 -7.95 8.03
C GLN A 66 4.02 -8.01 9.52
N HIS A 67 4.23 -9.22 10.06
CA HIS A 67 4.61 -9.40 11.45
C HIS A 67 6.04 -8.90 11.74
N SER A 68 6.99 -9.10 10.81
CA SER A 68 8.36 -8.64 10.98
C SER A 68 8.41 -7.11 10.98
N LYS A 69 7.63 -6.46 10.12
CA LYS A 69 7.50 -5.00 10.10
C LYS A 69 6.87 -4.46 11.39
N ALA A 70 5.87 -5.15 11.95
CA ALA A 70 5.26 -4.78 13.23
C ALA A 70 6.26 -4.88 14.40
N GLN A 71 7.08 -5.93 14.43
CA GLN A 71 8.16 -6.08 15.43
C GLN A 71 9.22 -4.98 15.30
N GLU A 72 9.62 -4.65 14.07
CA GLU A 72 10.55 -3.55 13.79
C GLU A 72 9.99 -2.22 14.31
N LEU A 73 8.75 -1.89 13.94
CA LEU A 73 8.09 -0.68 14.43
C LEU A 73 7.96 -0.68 15.95
N SER A 74 7.67 -1.83 16.57
CA SER A 74 7.55 -1.92 18.02
C SER A 74 8.85 -1.54 18.72
N ALA A 75 9.97 -2.05 18.21
CA ALA A 75 11.30 -1.74 18.73
C ALA A 75 11.68 -0.27 18.49
N LEU A 76 11.36 0.28 17.32
CA LEU A 76 11.72 1.66 16.95
C LEU A 76 10.89 2.72 17.68
N LEU A 77 9.61 2.43 17.96
CA LEU A 77 8.66 3.39 18.55
C LEU A 77 8.51 3.24 20.06
N GLU A 78 9.16 2.23 20.66
CA GLU A 78 9.02 1.89 22.09
C GLU A 78 7.54 1.67 22.48
N CYS A 79 6.77 1.06 21.58
CA CYS A 79 5.32 0.86 21.68
C CYS A 79 4.95 -0.51 21.10
N GLU A 80 4.04 -1.26 21.72
CA GLU A 80 3.58 -2.52 21.14
C GLU A 80 2.74 -2.27 19.87
N VAL A 81 3.20 -2.82 18.74
CA VAL A 81 2.52 -2.74 17.45
C VAL A 81 2.11 -4.15 17.02
N ASP A 82 0.80 -4.39 16.94
CA ASP A 82 0.25 -5.64 16.43
C ASP A 82 0.42 -5.73 14.91
N ALA A 83 0.56 -6.96 14.39
CA ALA A 83 0.66 -7.20 12.95
C ALA A 83 -0.55 -6.66 12.17
N ASP A 84 -1.74 -6.67 12.79
CA ASP A 84 -2.96 -6.13 12.17
C ASP A 84 -3.03 -4.59 12.13
N GLN A 85 -2.10 -3.90 12.80
CA GLN A 85 -1.94 -2.45 12.68
C GLN A 85 -1.10 -2.07 11.47
N VAL A 86 -0.33 -3.00 10.88
CA VAL A 86 0.58 -2.71 9.77
C VAL A 86 -0.06 -3.07 8.44
N ILE A 87 -0.13 -2.12 7.53
CA ILE A 87 -0.64 -2.27 6.16
C ILE A 87 0.54 -2.09 5.23
N LEU A 88 0.98 -3.21 4.65
CA LEU A 88 1.93 -3.23 3.54
C LEU A 88 1.18 -2.99 2.24
N SER A 89 1.90 -2.70 1.17
CA SER A 89 1.32 -2.41 -0.15
C SER A 89 0.35 -3.50 -0.64
N HIS A 90 0.71 -4.76 -0.39
CA HIS A 90 -0.08 -5.93 -0.76
C HIS A 90 -1.16 -6.33 0.27
N SER A 91 -1.20 -5.74 1.47
CA SER A 91 -2.16 -6.13 2.52
C SER A 91 -3.64 -6.10 2.08
N PRO A 92 -4.11 -5.11 1.29
CA PRO A 92 -5.50 -5.09 0.81
C PRO A 92 -5.86 -6.27 -0.10
N MET A 93 -4.88 -7.03 -0.61
CA MET A 93 -5.13 -8.22 -1.42
C MET A 93 -5.86 -9.33 -0.63
N LYS A 94 -5.90 -9.28 0.72
CA LYS A 94 -6.74 -10.16 1.55
C LYS A 94 -8.23 -10.09 1.20
N LEU A 95 -8.66 -8.99 0.57
CA LEU A 95 -10.03 -8.81 0.12
C LEU A 95 -10.34 -9.68 -1.12
N PHE A 96 -9.35 -10.08 -1.91
CA PHE A 96 -9.51 -10.73 -3.22
C PHE A 96 -9.71 -12.25 -3.13
N SER A 97 -10.62 -12.67 -2.24
CA SER A 97 -10.88 -14.07 -1.90
C SER A 97 -11.27 -14.96 -3.08
N GLU A 98 -11.87 -14.39 -4.13
CA GLU A 98 -12.20 -15.10 -5.37
C GLU A 98 -10.96 -15.59 -6.16
N TYR A 99 -9.78 -15.03 -5.89
CA TYR A 99 -8.52 -15.43 -6.51
C TYR A 99 -7.66 -16.32 -5.59
N HIS A 100 -8.04 -16.51 -4.32
CA HIS A 100 -7.20 -17.21 -3.33
C HIS A 100 -6.97 -18.69 -3.65
N GLU A 101 -7.93 -19.35 -4.30
CA GLU A 101 -7.80 -20.75 -4.73
C GLU A 101 -7.19 -20.91 -6.13
N LYS A 102 -7.03 -19.82 -6.89
CA LYS A 102 -6.44 -19.86 -8.23
C LYS A 102 -4.92 -20.04 -8.16
N ARG A 103 -4.34 -20.67 -9.18
CA ARG A 103 -2.89 -20.77 -9.33
C ARG A 103 -2.30 -19.46 -9.82
N MET A 104 -1.67 -18.72 -8.93
CA MET A 104 -1.11 -17.39 -9.21
C MET A 104 0.38 -17.46 -9.46
N LEU A 105 0.86 -16.88 -10.57
CA LEU A 105 2.28 -16.58 -10.75
C LEU A 105 2.63 -15.36 -9.89
N VAL A 106 3.54 -15.50 -8.94
CA VAL A 106 3.97 -14.41 -8.06
C VAL A 106 5.30 -13.81 -8.53
N SER A 107 5.33 -12.48 -8.59
CA SER A 107 6.52 -11.68 -8.88
C SER A 107 6.71 -10.59 -7.83
N GLY A 108 7.97 -10.35 -7.43
CA GLY A 108 8.34 -9.31 -6.48
C GLY A 108 9.67 -9.61 -5.80
N GLN A 109 9.91 -8.92 -4.68
CA GLN A 109 11.09 -9.07 -3.84
C GLN A 109 10.73 -9.48 -2.41
N GLY A 110 11.68 -10.13 -1.73
CA GLY A 110 11.50 -10.62 -0.37
C GLY A 110 10.79 -11.97 -0.30
N PRO A 111 10.14 -12.29 0.84
CA PRO A 111 9.47 -13.57 1.08
C PRO A 111 8.12 -13.62 0.35
N VAL A 112 8.15 -13.64 -0.99
CA VAL A 112 6.97 -13.49 -1.86
C VAL A 112 5.96 -14.63 -1.69
N VAL A 113 6.44 -15.84 -1.42
CA VAL A 113 5.57 -17.02 -1.21
C VAL A 113 4.83 -16.88 0.11
N GLU A 114 5.56 -16.56 1.18
CA GLU A 114 5.02 -16.39 2.52
C GLU A 114 4.06 -15.20 2.58
N ASN A 115 4.38 -14.10 1.89
CA ASN A 115 3.48 -12.96 1.73
C ASN A 115 2.19 -13.37 1.02
N ALA A 116 2.28 -14.04 -0.14
CA ALA A 116 1.10 -14.50 -0.87
C ALA A 116 0.23 -15.45 -0.04
N GLN A 117 0.85 -16.41 0.66
CA GLN A 117 0.14 -17.33 1.56
C GLN A 117 -0.50 -16.61 2.74
N GLY A 118 0.19 -15.65 3.35
CA GLY A 118 -0.34 -14.83 4.45
C GLY A 118 -1.50 -13.91 4.03
N LEU A 119 -1.65 -13.64 2.74
CA LEU A 119 -2.79 -12.94 2.16
C LEU A 119 -3.98 -13.86 1.88
N GLY A 120 -3.74 -15.18 1.79
CA GLY A 120 -4.75 -16.21 1.55
C GLY A 120 -4.59 -16.97 0.23
N PHE A 121 -3.63 -16.61 -0.61
CA PHE A 121 -3.36 -17.33 -1.88
C PHE A 121 -2.73 -18.69 -1.59
N ARG A 122 -3.43 -19.76 -1.92
CA ARG A 122 -3.02 -21.13 -1.59
C ARG A 122 -2.11 -21.76 -2.64
N ASN A 123 -2.34 -21.42 -3.90
CA ASN A 123 -1.66 -22.01 -5.04
C ASN A 123 -0.75 -20.95 -5.68
N VAL A 124 0.52 -20.90 -5.26
CA VAL A 124 1.48 -19.90 -5.72
C VAL A 124 2.57 -20.58 -6.53
N VAL A 125 2.89 -20.01 -7.68
CA VAL A 125 4.02 -20.39 -8.53
C VAL A 125 4.98 -19.21 -8.58
N THR A 126 6.24 -19.44 -8.25
CA THR A 126 7.28 -18.42 -8.33
C THR A 126 7.82 -18.26 -9.75
N MET A 127 8.41 -17.10 -10.04
CA MET A 127 9.14 -16.86 -11.30
C MET A 127 10.22 -17.93 -11.56
N ASP A 128 10.93 -18.37 -10.51
CA ASP A 128 11.96 -19.39 -10.64
C ASP A 128 11.39 -20.79 -10.91
N GLU A 129 10.27 -21.17 -10.30
CA GLU A 129 9.59 -22.44 -10.62
C GLU A 129 9.12 -22.47 -12.07
N LEU A 130 8.51 -21.38 -12.56
CA LEU A 130 8.09 -21.28 -13.95
C LEU A 130 9.30 -21.37 -14.90
N ARG A 131 10.37 -20.64 -14.60
CA ARG A 131 11.63 -20.68 -15.36
C ARG A 131 12.24 -22.08 -15.38
N MET A 132 12.26 -22.79 -14.25
CA MET A 132 12.77 -24.16 -14.18
C MET A 132 11.89 -25.15 -14.96
N ALA A 133 10.57 -24.95 -14.98
CA ALA A 133 9.64 -25.76 -15.75
C ALA A 133 9.78 -25.52 -17.26
N PHE A 134 10.08 -24.29 -17.68
CA PHE A 134 10.25 -23.92 -19.09
C PHE A 134 11.55 -23.13 -19.34
N PRO A 135 12.72 -23.78 -19.33
CA PRO A 135 14.02 -23.09 -19.38
C PRO A 135 14.30 -22.31 -20.66
N LEU A 136 13.57 -22.60 -21.75
CA LEU A 136 13.69 -21.90 -23.02
C LEU A 136 12.89 -20.58 -23.07
N LEU A 137 12.09 -20.25 -22.06
CA LEU A 137 11.37 -18.98 -22.03
C LEU A 137 12.25 -17.83 -21.54
N ASP A 138 13.14 -18.08 -20.58
CA ASP A 138 14.06 -17.07 -20.04
C ASP A 138 15.36 -17.00 -20.84
N MET A 139 15.25 -16.75 -22.14
CA MET A 139 16.42 -16.57 -23.01
C MET A 139 16.97 -15.15 -22.92
N VAL A 140 16.31 -14.22 -22.25
CA VAL A 140 16.82 -12.85 -22.09
C VAL A 140 17.99 -12.77 -21.11
N ASP A 141 18.09 -13.75 -20.21
CA ASP A 141 19.13 -13.84 -19.20
C ASP A 141 20.30 -14.74 -19.63
N LEU A 142 21.31 -14.15 -20.26
CA LEU A 142 22.45 -14.88 -20.82
C LEU A 142 23.23 -15.71 -19.80
N GLU A 143 23.31 -15.26 -18.55
CA GLU A 143 24.09 -15.94 -17.51
C GLU A 143 23.40 -17.22 -17.02
N ARG A 144 22.06 -17.22 -16.99
CA ARG A 144 21.25 -18.35 -16.53
C ARG A 144 20.78 -19.28 -17.67
N ARG A 145 21.15 -19.01 -18.92
CA ARG A 145 20.84 -19.89 -20.06
C ARG A 145 21.46 -21.28 -19.87
N LEU A 146 20.63 -22.31 -20.05
CA LEU A 146 21.11 -23.69 -20.09
C LEU A 146 21.91 -23.94 -21.37
N LYS A 147 23.04 -24.65 -21.25
CA LYS A 147 23.87 -25.05 -22.39
C LYS A 147 23.29 -26.26 -23.15
N THR A 148 22.36 -26.97 -22.53
CA THR A 148 21.67 -28.14 -23.07
C THR A 148 20.17 -27.92 -22.93
N THR A 149 19.40 -28.26 -23.96
CA THR A 149 17.94 -28.10 -23.97
C THR A 149 17.29 -29.29 -23.25
N PRO A 150 16.71 -29.11 -22.05
CA PRO A 150 15.94 -30.18 -21.41
C PRO A 150 14.62 -30.41 -22.17
N LEU A 151 14.09 -31.63 -22.06
CA LEU A 151 12.78 -31.95 -22.62
C LEU A 151 11.69 -31.11 -21.93
N PRO A 152 10.72 -30.55 -22.68
CA PRO A 152 9.60 -29.82 -22.08
C PRO A 152 8.82 -30.71 -21.12
N ARG A 153 8.49 -30.17 -19.93
CA ARG A 153 7.52 -30.80 -19.04
C ARG A 153 6.10 -30.48 -19.52
N ASN A 154 5.39 -31.48 -20.02
CA ASN A 154 4.01 -31.34 -20.52
C ASN A 154 2.95 -31.36 -19.39
N ASP A 155 3.34 -31.52 -18.14
CA ASP A 155 2.45 -31.69 -16.99
C ASP A 155 2.38 -30.46 -16.07
N PHE A 156 3.02 -29.34 -16.45
CA PHE A 156 2.94 -28.12 -15.66
C PHE A 156 1.51 -27.56 -15.69
N PRO A 157 0.84 -27.41 -14.54
CA PRO A 157 -0.57 -27.04 -14.53
C PRO A 157 -0.75 -25.56 -14.90
N PRO A 158 -1.84 -25.18 -15.61
CA PRO A 158 -2.01 -23.83 -16.11
C PRO A 158 -1.99 -22.77 -15.01
N ILE A 159 -1.34 -21.64 -15.27
CA ILE A 159 -1.42 -20.45 -14.42
C ILE A 159 -2.74 -19.74 -14.68
N GLU A 160 -3.40 -19.28 -13.63
CA GLU A 160 -4.74 -18.70 -13.68
C GLU A 160 -4.77 -17.20 -13.39
N GLY A 161 -3.62 -16.60 -13.05
CA GLY A 161 -3.47 -15.19 -12.78
C GLY A 161 -2.05 -14.79 -12.41
N VAL A 162 -1.81 -13.48 -12.30
CA VAL A 162 -0.50 -12.91 -11.94
C VAL A 162 -0.65 -12.03 -10.70
N LEU A 163 0.25 -12.23 -9.73
CA LEU A 163 0.32 -11.51 -8.47
C LEU A 163 1.63 -10.72 -8.42
N LEU A 164 1.54 -9.40 -8.56
CA LEU A 164 2.67 -8.48 -8.53
C LEU A 164 2.78 -7.85 -7.14
N LEU A 165 3.65 -8.40 -6.29
CA LEU A 165 3.80 -7.98 -4.89
C LEU A 165 4.81 -6.84 -4.69
N GLY A 166 5.55 -6.47 -5.73
CA GLY A 166 6.53 -5.39 -5.75
C GLY A 166 7.42 -5.51 -6.98
N GLU A 167 8.38 -4.60 -7.13
CA GLU A 167 9.35 -4.67 -8.22
C GLU A 167 10.26 -5.91 -8.07
N PRO A 168 10.39 -6.78 -9.08
CA PRO A 168 11.29 -7.93 -9.02
C PRO A 168 12.75 -7.52 -9.26
N VAL A 169 13.68 -8.45 -8.98
CA VAL A 169 15.05 -8.39 -9.51
C VAL A 169 15.06 -9.12 -10.87
N ARG A 170 15.90 -8.71 -11.83
CA ARG A 170 15.90 -9.24 -13.22
C ARG A 170 14.59 -8.88 -13.95
N TRP A 171 14.40 -7.60 -14.25
CA TRP A 171 13.16 -7.12 -14.88
C TRP A 171 12.93 -7.77 -16.23
N GLU A 172 14.00 -7.97 -17.01
CA GLU A 172 13.98 -8.67 -18.29
C GLU A 172 13.34 -10.05 -18.20
N THR A 173 13.79 -10.91 -17.26
CA THR A 173 13.23 -12.24 -17.03
C THR A 173 11.76 -12.13 -16.61
N SER A 174 11.46 -11.24 -15.67
CA SER A 174 10.11 -11.12 -15.13
C SER A 174 9.11 -10.65 -16.16
N LEU A 175 9.46 -9.62 -16.95
CA LEU A 175 8.65 -9.11 -18.05
C LEU A 175 8.43 -10.20 -19.12
N GLN A 176 9.48 -10.92 -19.53
CA GLN A 176 9.37 -12.00 -20.52
C GLN A 176 8.40 -13.09 -20.06
N LEU A 177 8.60 -13.65 -18.87
CA LEU A 177 7.80 -14.76 -18.37
C LEU A 177 6.35 -14.37 -18.06
N ILE A 178 6.11 -13.16 -17.53
CA ILE A 178 4.75 -12.65 -17.33
C ILE A 178 4.06 -12.49 -18.69
N MET A 179 4.73 -11.91 -19.68
CA MET A 179 4.19 -11.79 -21.04
C MET A 179 3.86 -13.17 -21.63
N ASP A 180 4.75 -14.16 -21.52
CA ASP A 180 4.51 -15.52 -22.01
C ASP A 180 3.26 -16.14 -21.36
N VAL A 181 3.06 -15.94 -20.05
CA VAL A 181 1.87 -16.41 -19.33
C VAL A 181 0.60 -15.71 -19.80
N LEU A 182 0.62 -14.38 -19.96
CA LEU A 182 -0.54 -13.62 -20.40
C LEU A 182 -0.93 -13.96 -21.85
N LEU A 183 0.04 -14.12 -22.74
CA LEU A 183 -0.19 -14.40 -24.16
C LEU A 183 -0.62 -15.85 -24.41
N SER A 184 -0.19 -16.78 -23.57
CA SER A 184 -0.52 -18.21 -23.67
C SER A 184 -1.76 -18.63 -22.86
N ASN A 185 -2.46 -17.68 -22.24
CA ASN A 185 -3.56 -17.96 -21.31
C ASN A 185 -3.16 -18.97 -20.21
N GLY A 186 -1.96 -18.81 -19.65
CA GLY A 186 -1.47 -19.61 -18.53
C GLY A 186 -0.69 -20.86 -18.91
N SER A 187 -0.49 -21.13 -20.20
CA SER A 187 0.15 -22.35 -20.70
C SER A 187 1.34 -22.04 -21.64
N PRO A 188 2.44 -21.45 -21.16
CA PRO A 188 3.49 -20.89 -22.02
C PRO A 188 4.33 -21.95 -22.76
N GLY A 189 4.20 -23.23 -22.41
CA GLY A 189 4.76 -24.35 -23.19
C GLY A 189 3.98 -24.68 -24.47
N THR A 190 2.78 -24.13 -24.65
CA THR A 190 1.98 -24.30 -25.86
C THR A 190 2.30 -23.17 -26.85
N GLY A 191 2.34 -23.49 -28.15
CA GLY A 191 2.63 -22.49 -29.19
C GLY A 191 1.66 -21.31 -29.15
N LEU A 192 2.11 -20.14 -29.60
CA LEU A 192 1.35 -18.88 -29.55
C LEU A 192 0.02 -19.01 -30.32
N ALA A 193 -1.08 -19.20 -29.58
CA ALA A 193 -2.42 -18.95 -30.06
C ALA A 193 -2.69 -17.44 -30.12
N THR A 194 -3.82 -17.02 -30.71
CA THR A 194 -4.27 -15.63 -30.62
C THR A 194 -4.36 -15.20 -29.15
N PRO A 195 -3.68 -14.12 -28.72
CA PRO A 195 -3.66 -13.71 -27.32
C PRO A 195 -5.09 -13.47 -26.79
N PRO A 196 -5.46 -14.05 -25.64
CA PRO A 196 -6.78 -13.87 -25.06
C PRO A 196 -7.01 -12.39 -24.69
N TYR A 197 -8.27 -11.95 -24.79
CA TYR A 197 -8.67 -10.64 -24.25
C TYR A 197 -10.11 -10.68 -23.73
N PRO A 198 -10.37 -10.31 -22.46
CA PRO A 198 -9.38 -9.92 -21.45
C PRO A 198 -8.35 -11.05 -21.20
N HIS A 199 -7.12 -10.67 -20.89
CA HIS A 199 -6.06 -11.61 -20.52
C HIS A 199 -6.29 -12.14 -19.10
N LEU A 200 -5.44 -13.05 -18.62
CA LEU A 200 -5.52 -13.55 -17.24
C LEU A 200 -5.50 -12.39 -16.22
N PRO A 201 -6.19 -12.53 -15.07
CA PRO A 201 -6.28 -11.50 -14.06
C PRO A 201 -4.92 -11.12 -13.47
N ILE A 202 -4.71 -9.83 -13.25
CA ILE A 202 -3.49 -9.28 -12.66
C ILE A 202 -3.85 -8.45 -11.43
N LEU A 203 -3.23 -8.76 -10.29
CA LEU A 203 -3.31 -7.97 -9.06
C LEU A 203 -1.94 -7.35 -8.79
N ALA A 204 -1.88 -6.03 -8.53
CA ALA A 204 -0.62 -5.34 -8.28
C ALA A 204 -0.65 -4.48 -7.01
N SER A 205 0.39 -4.60 -6.19
CA SER A 205 0.40 -4.10 -4.82
C SER A 205 0.80 -2.64 -4.65
N ASN A 206 1.50 -2.04 -5.60
CA ASN A 206 2.08 -0.71 -5.45
C ASN A 206 2.15 0.00 -6.80
N MET A 207 1.71 1.25 -6.84
CA MET A 207 1.65 2.11 -8.02
C MET A 207 2.74 3.19 -8.05
N ASP A 208 3.57 3.31 -7.00
CA ASP A 208 4.57 4.36 -6.92
C ASP A 208 5.61 4.20 -8.03
N LEU A 209 5.70 5.22 -8.90
CA LEU A 209 6.72 5.30 -9.93
C LEU A 209 8.11 5.44 -9.30
N LEU A 210 8.22 6.27 -8.25
CA LEU A 210 9.45 6.62 -7.57
C LEU A 210 9.27 6.55 -6.05
N TRP A 211 10.35 6.24 -5.33
CA TRP A 211 10.40 6.26 -3.87
C TRP A 211 11.73 6.80 -3.35
N MET A 212 11.77 7.22 -2.08
CA MET A 212 12.97 7.79 -1.45
C MET A 212 13.71 6.75 -0.61
N ALA A 213 14.96 6.50 -0.98
CA ALA A 213 15.91 5.67 -0.23
C ALA A 213 16.96 6.57 0.48
N GLU A 214 18.10 6.00 0.89
CA GLU A 214 19.22 6.74 1.48
C GLU A 214 19.90 7.70 0.50
N ALA A 215 19.77 7.44 -0.80
CA ALA A 215 20.32 8.29 -1.85
C ALA A 215 19.57 9.62 -1.95
N LYS A 216 20.29 10.69 -2.34
CA LYS A 216 19.68 12.03 -2.54
C LYS A 216 18.65 12.09 -3.67
N MET A 217 18.75 11.16 -4.64
CA MET A 217 17.86 11.09 -5.80
C MET A 217 16.86 9.94 -5.63
N PRO A 218 15.57 10.13 -5.97
CA PRO A 218 14.56 9.07 -5.92
C PRO A 218 14.96 7.83 -6.71
N ARG A 219 14.52 6.64 -6.27
CA ARG A 219 14.74 5.35 -6.92
C ARG A 219 13.46 4.90 -7.64
N PHE A 220 13.59 4.08 -8.69
CA PHE A 220 12.42 3.49 -9.34
C PHE A 220 11.69 2.55 -8.39
N GLY A 221 10.37 2.69 -8.32
CA GLY A 221 9.46 1.81 -7.59
C GLY A 221 8.73 0.85 -8.52
N HIS A 222 7.82 0.07 -7.94
CA HIS A 222 7.01 -0.91 -8.64
C HIS A 222 6.19 -0.31 -9.79
N GLY A 223 5.72 0.94 -9.68
CA GLY A 223 5.00 1.62 -10.76
C GLY A 223 5.81 1.76 -12.05
N THR A 224 7.14 1.83 -11.97
CA THR A 224 8.00 1.84 -13.17
C THR A 224 8.01 0.46 -13.85
N PHE A 225 7.98 -0.63 -13.07
CA PHE A 225 7.85 -1.99 -13.61
C PHE A 225 6.48 -2.19 -14.27
N LEU A 226 5.40 -1.72 -13.63
CA LEU A 226 4.04 -1.74 -14.21
C LEU A 226 3.99 -1.01 -15.55
N LEU A 227 4.55 0.21 -15.61
CA LEU A 227 4.66 1.00 -16.85
C LEU A 227 5.39 0.24 -17.97
N CYS A 228 6.48 -0.46 -17.65
CA CYS A 228 7.20 -1.29 -18.62
C CYS A 228 6.32 -2.45 -19.13
N LEU A 229 5.71 -3.21 -18.22
CA LEU A 229 4.86 -4.35 -18.55
C LEU A 229 3.68 -3.93 -19.43
N GLU A 230 3.01 -2.86 -19.05
CA GLU A 230 1.92 -2.24 -19.80
C GLU A 230 2.31 -1.84 -21.22
N THR A 231 3.44 -1.13 -21.34
CA THR A 231 3.92 -0.63 -22.63
C THR A 231 4.29 -1.79 -23.55
N ILE A 232 4.94 -2.82 -23.01
CA ILE A 232 5.30 -4.02 -23.77
C ILE A 232 4.03 -4.75 -24.21
N TYR A 233 3.07 -4.97 -23.31
CA TYR A 233 1.82 -5.64 -23.62
C TYR A 233 1.05 -4.91 -24.74
N GLN A 234 0.92 -3.59 -24.63
CA GLN A 234 0.27 -2.76 -25.65
C GLN A 234 0.99 -2.84 -27.00
N LYS A 235 2.33 -2.79 -27.01
CA LYS A 235 3.12 -2.86 -28.26
C LYS A 235 3.05 -4.22 -28.93
N VAL A 236 2.96 -5.30 -28.16
CA VAL A 236 2.92 -6.68 -28.67
C VAL A 236 1.51 -7.05 -29.13
N THR A 237 0.47 -6.64 -28.42
CA THR A 237 -0.91 -7.11 -28.65
C THR A 237 -1.81 -6.08 -29.32
N GLY A 238 -1.44 -4.79 -29.30
CA GLY A 238 -2.31 -3.69 -29.68
C GLY A 238 -3.43 -3.38 -28.68
N LYS A 239 -3.46 -4.05 -27.51
CA LYS A 239 -4.53 -3.92 -26.51
C LYS A 239 -3.98 -3.44 -25.16
N GLU A 240 -4.81 -2.74 -24.40
CA GLU A 240 -4.43 -2.24 -23.07
C GLU A 240 -4.45 -3.37 -22.05
N LEU A 241 -3.39 -3.43 -21.24
CA LEU A 241 -3.29 -4.32 -20.07
C LEU A 241 -4.25 -3.84 -18.97
N ARG A 242 -5.04 -4.76 -18.42
CA ARG A 242 -6.05 -4.48 -17.38
C ARG A 242 -5.67 -5.13 -16.06
N TYR A 243 -5.83 -4.38 -14.97
CA TYR A 243 -5.66 -4.89 -13.62
C TYR A 243 -7.03 -5.19 -13.00
N GLU A 244 -7.15 -6.33 -12.33
CA GLU A 244 -8.32 -6.64 -11.51
C GLU A 244 -8.27 -5.91 -10.16
N GLY A 245 -7.08 -5.54 -9.72
CA GLY A 245 -6.89 -4.78 -8.50
C GLY A 245 -5.53 -4.08 -8.47
N LEU A 246 -5.58 -2.79 -8.15
CA LEU A 246 -4.42 -1.94 -7.90
C LEU A 246 -4.46 -1.46 -6.46
N MET A 247 -3.50 -1.92 -5.66
CA MET A 247 -3.38 -1.63 -4.23
C MET A 247 -2.19 -0.70 -3.98
N GLY A 248 -1.94 -0.43 -2.71
CA GLY A 248 -1.01 0.60 -2.27
C GLY A 248 -1.65 1.98 -2.36
N LYS A 249 -1.11 2.94 -1.63
CA LYS A 249 -1.46 4.35 -1.76
C LYS A 249 -1.12 4.81 -3.20
N PRO A 250 -1.94 5.67 -3.85
CA PRO A 250 -3.14 6.34 -3.33
C PRO A 250 -4.47 5.58 -3.52
N SER A 251 -4.47 4.26 -3.75
CA SER A 251 -5.71 3.50 -4.01
C SER A 251 -6.74 3.65 -2.88
N ILE A 252 -8.00 3.91 -3.24
CA ILE A 252 -9.15 3.96 -2.30
C ILE A 252 -9.23 2.66 -1.50
N LEU A 253 -8.92 1.52 -2.12
CA LEU A 253 -9.01 0.21 -1.49
C LEU A 253 -8.08 0.08 -0.28
N THR A 254 -6.89 0.69 -0.35
CA THR A 254 -5.93 0.75 0.76
C THR A 254 -6.52 1.49 1.96
N TYR A 255 -7.23 2.59 1.73
CA TYR A 255 -7.86 3.38 2.79
C TYR A 255 -9.14 2.73 3.34
N GLN A 256 -9.92 2.03 2.51
CA GLN A 256 -11.04 1.21 2.98
C GLN A 256 -10.54 0.08 3.89
N TYR A 257 -9.47 -0.61 3.50
CA TYR A 257 -8.84 -1.64 4.32
C TYR A 257 -8.31 -1.06 5.65
N ALA A 258 -7.65 0.11 5.59
CA ALA A 258 -7.20 0.83 6.79
C ALA A 258 -8.35 1.21 7.73
N GLN A 259 -9.45 1.71 7.18
CA GLN A 259 -10.65 2.04 7.94
C GLN A 259 -11.23 0.81 8.66
N ASP A 260 -11.30 -0.33 7.98
CA ASP A 260 -11.81 -1.56 8.58
C ASP A 260 -10.94 -2.04 9.75
N LEU A 261 -9.61 -1.92 9.62
CA LEU A 261 -8.68 -2.23 10.72
C LEU A 261 -8.85 -1.27 11.91
N ILE A 262 -9.00 0.02 11.67
CA ILE A 262 -9.29 1.02 12.71
C ILE A 262 -10.60 0.67 13.45
N ARG A 263 -11.65 0.29 12.72
CA ARG A 263 -12.93 -0.15 13.29
C ARG A 263 -12.74 -1.39 14.17
N ARG A 264 -12.05 -2.41 13.68
CA ARG A 264 -11.78 -3.65 14.44
C ARG A 264 -10.93 -3.41 15.69
N GLN A 265 -9.98 -2.46 15.65
CA GLN A 265 -9.23 -2.04 16.84
C GLN A 265 -10.16 -1.42 17.88
N ALA A 266 -11.03 -0.51 17.48
CA ALA A 266 -12.00 0.13 18.37
C ALA A 266 -12.95 -0.89 19.02
N GLU A 267 -13.46 -1.84 18.23
CA GLU A 267 -14.32 -2.93 18.72
C GLU A 267 -13.60 -3.82 19.75
N ARG A 268 -12.37 -4.24 19.47
CA ARG A 268 -11.56 -5.04 20.41
C ARG A 268 -11.26 -4.31 21.72
N ARG A 269 -11.12 -2.99 21.67
CA ARG A 269 -10.90 -2.12 22.84
C ARG A 269 -12.19 -1.79 23.60
N GLY A 270 -13.36 -2.19 23.10
CA GLY A 270 -14.65 -1.83 23.68
C GLY A 270 -15.01 -0.35 23.49
N TRP A 271 -14.40 0.35 22.52
CA TRP A 271 -14.75 1.72 22.19
C TRP A 271 -16.04 1.73 21.38
N VAL A 272 -17.15 1.90 22.10
CA VAL A 272 -18.52 1.87 21.54
C VAL A 272 -18.83 3.06 20.61
N ALA A 273 -18.06 4.15 20.70
CA ALA A 273 -18.27 5.33 19.87
C ALA A 273 -17.69 5.10 18.46
N PRO A 274 -18.42 5.44 17.39
CA PRO A 274 -17.92 5.25 16.04
C PRO A 274 -16.73 6.18 15.74
N ILE A 275 -15.74 5.65 15.02
CA ILE A 275 -14.61 6.44 14.50
C ILE A 275 -15.08 7.26 13.30
N ARG A 276 -15.38 8.54 13.53
CA ARG A 276 -15.95 9.47 12.55
C ARG A 276 -14.89 10.17 11.70
N LYS A 277 -13.68 10.39 12.23
CA LYS A 277 -12.61 11.11 11.53
C LYS A 277 -11.34 10.26 11.44
N LEU A 278 -10.73 10.23 10.26
CA LEU A 278 -9.43 9.63 10.05
C LEU A 278 -8.42 10.72 9.73
N TYR A 279 -7.26 10.68 10.36
CA TYR A 279 -6.14 11.59 10.08
C TYR A 279 -5.03 10.82 9.39
N ALA A 280 -4.86 11.07 8.09
CA ALA A 280 -3.81 10.47 7.29
C ALA A 280 -2.58 11.39 7.31
N VAL A 281 -1.51 10.92 7.95
CA VAL A 281 -0.25 11.65 8.09
C VAL A 281 0.78 11.02 7.18
N GLY A 282 1.30 11.80 6.24
CA GLY A 282 2.21 11.33 5.19
C GLY A 282 3.21 12.39 4.74
N ASP A 283 4.24 11.97 4.02
CA ASP A 283 5.31 12.84 3.53
C ASP A 283 5.21 13.10 2.01
N ASN A 284 4.40 12.32 1.28
CA ASN A 284 4.34 12.35 -0.18
C ASN A 284 2.99 12.90 -0.69
N PRO A 285 2.99 14.08 -1.34
CA PRO A 285 1.77 14.67 -1.90
C PRO A 285 1.04 13.79 -2.91
N MET A 286 1.77 13.01 -3.71
CA MET A 286 1.22 12.18 -4.79
C MET A 286 0.68 10.83 -4.31
N SER A 287 1.04 10.40 -3.10
CA SER A 287 0.67 9.10 -2.55
C SER A 287 -0.23 9.27 -1.32
N ASP A 288 0.28 9.84 -0.23
CA ASP A 288 -0.44 9.94 1.03
C ASP A 288 -1.55 11.00 0.99
N ILE A 289 -1.21 12.20 0.53
CA ILE A 289 -2.14 13.33 0.53
C ILE A 289 -3.22 13.12 -0.53
N TYR A 290 -2.78 12.77 -1.74
CA TYR A 290 -3.68 12.42 -2.82
C TYR A 290 -4.62 11.28 -2.43
N GLY A 291 -4.11 10.18 -1.87
CA GLY A 291 -4.92 9.04 -1.43
C GLY A 291 -5.91 9.42 -0.34
N ALA A 292 -5.48 10.18 0.67
CA ALA A 292 -6.35 10.62 1.76
C ALA A 292 -7.47 11.53 1.27
N ASN A 293 -7.17 12.46 0.36
CA ASN A 293 -8.15 13.37 -0.22
C ASN A 293 -9.10 12.66 -1.18
N LEU A 294 -8.61 11.69 -1.96
CA LEU A 294 -9.45 10.84 -2.81
C LEU A 294 -10.42 10.01 -1.96
N PHE A 295 -9.94 9.43 -0.86
CA PHE A 295 -10.77 8.69 0.08
C PHE A 295 -11.77 9.60 0.80
N HIS A 296 -11.40 10.83 1.15
CA HIS A 296 -12.34 11.81 1.69
C HIS A 296 -13.50 12.06 0.72
N GLN A 297 -13.22 12.28 -0.57
CA GLN A 297 -14.27 12.46 -1.57
C GLN A 297 -15.15 11.22 -1.72
N TYR A 298 -14.56 10.01 -1.65
CA TYR A 298 -15.30 8.76 -1.63
C TYR A 298 -16.29 8.69 -0.46
N LEU A 299 -15.85 9.02 0.77
CA LEU A 299 -16.71 9.06 1.96
C LEU A 299 -17.86 10.07 1.82
N GLN A 300 -17.59 11.25 1.26
CA GLN A 300 -18.60 12.29 1.03
C GLN A 300 -19.66 11.85 0.01
N LYS A 301 -19.25 11.17 -1.07
CA LYS A 301 -20.19 10.61 -2.06
C LYS A 301 -21.01 9.48 -1.46
N ALA A 302 -20.36 8.55 -0.74
CA ALA A 302 -21.04 7.43 -0.09
C ALA A 302 -22.13 7.88 0.91
N THR A 303 -21.90 9.01 1.59
CA THR A 303 -22.86 9.60 2.53
C THR A 303 -24.05 10.27 1.82
N ARG A 304 -23.84 10.84 0.62
CA ARG A 304 -24.88 11.57 -0.14
C ARG A 304 -25.72 10.67 -1.02
N ASP A 305 -25.09 9.74 -1.72
CA ASP A 305 -25.69 9.02 -2.85
C ASP A 305 -25.75 7.49 -2.63
N GLY A 306 -25.28 6.98 -1.47
CA GLY A 306 -24.98 5.57 -1.25
C GLY A 306 -23.58 5.19 -1.78
N ALA A 307 -23.02 4.06 -1.33
CA ALA A 307 -21.66 3.66 -1.69
C ALA A 307 -21.51 3.47 -3.22
N PRO A 308 -20.65 4.24 -3.92
CA PRO A 308 -20.47 4.07 -5.35
C PRO A 308 -19.79 2.72 -5.67
N GLU A 309 -20.23 2.05 -6.73
CA GLU A 309 -19.49 0.92 -7.32
C GLU A 309 -18.16 1.44 -7.86
N LEU A 310 -17.06 1.04 -7.21
CA LEU A 310 -15.72 1.30 -7.74
C LEU A 310 -15.42 0.25 -8.82
N GLY A 311 -15.09 0.72 -10.02
CA GLY A 311 -14.60 -0.13 -11.11
C GLY A 311 -13.30 -0.83 -10.75
N ALA A 312 -13.14 -2.05 -11.28
CA ALA A 312 -12.13 -3.08 -10.98
C ALA A 312 -12.30 -3.81 -9.62
N GLY A 313 -13.21 -4.79 -9.62
CA GLY A 313 -13.02 -6.08 -8.93
C GLY A 313 -13.02 -6.16 -7.40
N GLY A 314 -13.25 -5.08 -6.65
CA GLY A 314 -13.31 -5.15 -5.18
C GLY A 314 -14.56 -5.90 -4.67
N PRO A 315 -14.48 -6.76 -3.62
CA PRO A 315 -15.63 -7.50 -3.12
C PRO A 315 -16.75 -6.61 -2.60
N GLN A 316 -17.98 -6.94 -2.99
CA GLN A 316 -19.24 -6.21 -2.76
C GLN A 316 -19.82 -6.27 -1.32
N GLN A 317 -19.03 -6.55 -0.28
CA GLN A 317 -19.54 -6.65 1.09
C GLN A 317 -18.67 -5.87 2.08
N GLN A 318 -18.84 -4.55 2.12
CA GLN A 318 -18.39 -3.75 3.25
C GLN A 318 -19.60 -3.15 3.96
N GLN A 319 -19.64 -3.28 5.29
CA GLN A 319 -20.63 -2.63 6.13
C GLN A 319 -20.57 -1.10 5.94
N PRO A 320 -21.68 -0.38 6.14
CA PRO A 320 -21.69 1.07 5.98
C PRO A 320 -20.61 1.75 6.83
N SER A 321 -19.78 2.56 6.16
CA SER A 321 -18.68 3.30 6.77
C SER A 321 -19.18 4.23 7.88
N ALA A 322 -18.71 4.03 9.12
CA ALA A 322 -18.96 4.95 10.22
C ALA A 322 -18.10 6.23 10.14
N SER A 323 -17.00 6.21 9.38
CA SER A 323 -16.17 7.39 9.17
C SER A 323 -16.79 8.32 8.15
N GLN A 324 -16.75 9.61 8.46
CA GLN A 324 -17.39 10.68 7.70
C GLN A 324 -16.35 11.53 6.96
N SER A 325 -15.11 11.55 7.43
CA SER A 325 -14.03 12.29 6.78
C SER A 325 -12.66 11.63 6.96
N CYS A 326 -11.83 11.77 5.93
CA CYS A 326 -10.39 11.57 5.99
C CYS A 326 -9.72 12.95 5.83
N ILE A 327 -8.78 13.29 6.70
CA ILE A 327 -8.11 14.59 6.74
C ILE A 327 -6.62 14.34 6.51
N SER A 328 -6.07 14.97 5.47
CA SER A 328 -4.67 14.83 5.08
C SER A 328 -3.77 15.82 5.84
N ILE A 329 -2.68 15.31 6.41
CA ILE A 329 -1.64 16.10 7.08
C ILE A 329 -0.30 15.76 6.46
N LEU A 330 0.32 16.74 5.80
CA LEU A 330 1.63 16.62 5.17
C LEU A 330 2.74 16.99 6.16
N VAL A 331 3.70 16.09 6.36
CA VAL A 331 4.90 16.36 7.16
C VAL A 331 6.07 16.79 6.28
N CYS A 332 7.04 17.50 6.85
CA CYS A 332 8.20 18.04 6.13
C CYS A 332 9.47 17.18 6.27
N THR A 333 9.32 15.94 6.74
CA THR A 333 10.45 15.05 7.12
C THR A 333 10.85 14.05 6.03
N GLY A 334 10.20 14.04 4.88
CA GLY A 334 10.43 13.03 3.83
C GLY A 334 10.47 13.60 2.41
N VAL A 335 9.72 13.00 1.48
CA VAL A 335 9.60 13.38 0.06
C VAL A 335 9.32 14.87 -0.08
N TYR A 336 8.32 15.39 0.64
CA TYR A 336 8.09 16.81 0.76
C TYR A 336 9.05 17.45 1.75
N ASN A 337 9.83 18.43 1.28
CA ASN A 337 10.74 19.20 2.10
C ASN A 337 10.78 20.67 1.65
N PRO A 338 10.20 21.61 2.42
CA PRO A 338 10.16 23.02 2.05
C PRO A 338 11.54 23.69 2.05
N ARG A 339 12.55 23.09 2.70
CA ARG A 339 13.93 23.59 2.74
C ARG A 339 14.77 23.12 1.55
N ASN A 340 14.24 22.24 0.70
CA ASN A 340 14.88 21.82 -0.53
C ASN A 340 13.93 22.02 -1.73
N PRO A 341 13.75 23.27 -2.21
CA PRO A 341 12.78 23.59 -3.27
C PRO A 341 13.03 22.87 -4.59
N GLN A 342 14.22 22.29 -4.79
CA GLN A 342 14.59 21.53 -5.99
C GLN A 342 13.76 20.25 -6.19
N SER A 343 13.01 19.78 -5.18
CA SER A 343 12.05 18.67 -5.33
C SER A 343 10.64 19.14 -5.74
N THR A 344 10.40 20.45 -5.82
CA THR A 344 9.10 21.07 -6.11
C THR A 344 9.11 22.03 -7.30
N GLU A 345 10.27 22.27 -7.93
CA GLU A 345 10.31 23.15 -9.11
C GLU A 345 9.88 22.42 -10.39
N PRO A 346 9.03 23.04 -11.23
CA PRO A 346 8.85 22.59 -12.60
C PRO A 346 10.20 22.70 -13.30
N VAL A 347 10.62 21.62 -13.96
CA VAL A 347 11.73 21.63 -14.92
C VAL A 347 11.59 22.87 -15.80
N LEU A 348 12.68 23.64 -15.94
CA LEU A 348 12.77 24.83 -16.77
C LEU A 348 11.91 24.72 -18.04
N GLY A 349 10.83 25.49 -18.10
CA GLY A 349 10.03 25.65 -19.32
C GLY A 349 8.52 25.61 -19.14
N GLY A 350 7.93 26.44 -18.25
CA GLY A 350 6.52 26.90 -18.31
C GLY A 350 5.37 25.88 -18.40
N GLY A 351 5.66 24.58 -18.44
CA GLY A 351 4.68 23.51 -18.54
C GLY A 351 4.22 23.04 -17.17
N GLN A 352 3.05 22.40 -17.12
CA GLN A 352 2.63 21.69 -15.92
C GLN A 352 3.65 20.60 -15.58
N PRO A 353 3.96 20.36 -14.29
CA PRO A 353 4.86 19.30 -13.89
C PRO A 353 4.34 17.93 -14.40
N PRO A 354 5.24 17.00 -14.76
CA PRO A 354 4.83 15.68 -15.24
C PRO A 354 4.03 14.93 -14.17
N PHE A 355 2.91 14.33 -14.57
CA PHE A 355 2.15 13.42 -13.71
C PHE A 355 2.86 12.06 -13.65
N HIS A 356 3.23 11.65 -12.45
CA HIS A 356 3.92 10.38 -12.18
C HIS A 356 3.02 9.30 -11.58
N GLY A 357 1.71 9.54 -11.48
CA GLY A 357 0.76 8.53 -11.01
C GLY A 357 0.45 7.50 -12.09
N HIS A 358 -0.08 6.36 -11.65
CA HIS A 358 -0.53 5.30 -12.54
C HIS A 358 -1.66 5.80 -13.47
N ARG A 359 -1.71 5.32 -14.71
CA ARG A 359 -2.67 5.79 -15.74
C ARG A 359 -4.14 5.56 -15.37
N ASP A 360 -4.42 4.52 -14.58
CA ASP A 360 -5.78 4.19 -14.11
C ASP A 360 -6.23 5.09 -12.95
N LEU A 361 -5.38 6.02 -12.49
CA LEU A 361 -5.74 7.06 -11.53
C LEU A 361 -6.03 8.37 -12.26
N CYS A 362 -7.26 8.88 -12.11
CA CYS A 362 -7.66 10.16 -12.70
C CYS A 362 -6.94 11.33 -12.02
N PHE A 363 -5.88 11.86 -12.64
CA PHE A 363 -5.15 12.98 -12.07
C PHE A 363 -6.03 14.21 -11.80
N SER A 364 -5.96 14.72 -10.57
CA SER A 364 -6.62 15.96 -10.16
C SER A 364 -5.64 16.74 -9.27
N PRO A 365 -5.07 17.86 -9.75
CA PRO A 365 -4.05 18.60 -9.01
C PRO A 365 -4.47 19.02 -7.61
N GLY A 366 -5.76 19.37 -7.43
CA GLY A 366 -6.30 19.78 -6.13
C GLY A 366 -6.27 18.67 -5.07
N LEU A 367 -6.15 17.41 -5.47
CA LEU A 367 -6.02 16.30 -4.51
C LEU A 367 -4.62 16.22 -3.89
N MET A 368 -3.60 16.89 -4.43
CA MET A 368 -2.28 16.97 -3.80
C MET A 368 -2.18 18.01 -2.67
N GLU A 369 -3.20 18.87 -2.52
CA GLU A 369 -3.19 19.91 -1.49
C GLU A 369 -3.59 19.31 -0.14
N ALA A 370 -2.68 19.36 0.82
CA ALA A 370 -2.92 18.83 2.16
C ALA A 370 -3.85 19.76 2.94
N SER A 371 -4.72 19.19 3.78
CA SER A 371 -5.57 19.99 4.68
C SER A 371 -4.72 20.77 5.69
N HIS A 372 -3.59 20.18 6.09
CA HIS A 372 -2.60 20.80 6.97
C HIS A 372 -1.19 20.41 6.56
N VAL A 373 -0.24 21.33 6.74
CA VAL A 373 1.20 21.09 6.61
C VAL A 373 1.85 21.37 7.96
N VAL A 374 2.68 20.44 8.44
CA VAL A 374 3.39 20.53 9.73
C VAL A 374 4.84 20.09 9.57
N ASN A 375 5.69 20.40 10.54
CA ASN A 375 7.10 20.05 10.44
C ASN A 375 7.33 18.53 10.50
N ASP A 376 6.64 17.84 11.41
CA ASP A 376 6.83 16.41 11.67
C ASP A 376 5.57 15.75 12.27
N VAL A 377 5.67 14.45 12.53
CA VAL A 377 4.56 13.64 13.06
C VAL A 377 4.14 14.02 14.49
N ASN A 378 5.04 14.59 15.32
CA ASN A 378 4.67 15.03 16.67
C ASN A 378 3.78 16.28 16.59
N GLU A 379 4.12 17.23 15.72
CA GLU A 379 3.25 18.37 15.44
C GLU A 379 1.90 17.94 14.85
N ALA A 380 1.88 16.91 13.99
CA ALA A 380 0.64 16.33 13.47
C ALA A 380 -0.25 15.81 14.60
N VAL A 381 0.29 15.00 15.52
CA VAL A 381 -0.45 14.48 16.68
C VAL A 381 -0.96 15.62 17.57
N GLN A 382 -0.14 16.61 17.87
CA GLN A 382 -0.53 17.79 18.66
C GLN A 382 -1.66 18.60 17.99
N LEU A 383 -1.59 18.78 16.67
CA LEU A 383 -2.63 19.44 15.90
C LEU A 383 -3.96 18.68 16.00
N VAL A 384 -3.93 17.36 15.84
CA VAL A 384 -5.14 16.52 15.92
C VAL A 384 -5.71 16.54 17.34
N PHE A 385 -4.89 16.39 18.37
CA PHE A 385 -5.35 16.45 19.76
C PHE A 385 -6.02 17.79 20.08
N ARG A 386 -5.45 18.91 19.62
CA ARG A 386 -6.10 20.23 19.79
C ARG A 386 -7.43 20.32 19.06
N LYS A 387 -7.53 19.80 17.83
CA LYS A 387 -8.77 19.81 17.03
C LYS A 387 -9.88 18.96 17.62
N GLU A 388 -9.52 17.81 18.18
CA GLU A 388 -10.48 16.87 18.78
C GLU A 388 -10.73 17.14 20.28
N GLY A 389 -10.10 18.17 20.86
CA GLY A 389 -10.19 18.45 22.29
C GLY A 389 -9.64 17.31 23.16
N TRP A 390 -8.70 16.53 22.63
CA TRP A 390 -8.13 15.36 23.29
C TRP A 390 -7.01 15.79 24.24
N ALA A 391 -7.25 15.63 25.55
CA ALA A 391 -6.28 16.03 26.56
C ALA A 391 -4.97 15.23 26.44
N SER A 392 -3.84 15.94 26.49
CA SER A 392 -2.55 15.30 26.78
C SER A 392 -2.55 14.92 28.26
N GLU A 393 -2.18 13.67 28.57
CA GLU A 393 -1.97 13.25 29.97
C GLU A 393 -0.69 13.89 30.53
#